data_AF-A0A818LYY0-F1
#
_entry.id   AF-A0A818LYY0-F1
#
_cell.length_a   1.000
_cell.length_b   1.000
_cell.length_c   1.000
_cell.angle_alpha   90.00
_cell.angle_beta   90.00
_cell.angle_gamma   90.00
#
_symmetry.space_group_name_H-M   'P 1'
#
loop_
_entity.id
_entity.type
_entity.pdbx_description
1 polymer ?
#
loop_
_entity_poly.entity_id
_entity_poly.type
_entity_poly.pdbx_seq_one_letter_code
_entity_poly.pdbx_strand_id
1 'polypeptide(L)'
;CDQCIKNNLLATVKYYKTYGPRYIGTLKLSQFSQWDTLISKGEATDTDKSIISAMSQNEANLDGIQAYDSEILTAGAMQKTINPKGQGEFAQQVYEFKQQYPAAYKHLFEDCVWIGSSRKIMSYKGVTGEALKKALRQDFSTPTKSLQSSKALGPLVCAIRSPLFQLKQIQDFIYRLNNVVLKIVPIGYKFPIINFLRTDLGRATVLDQHVNHPGYVATDFAAALNYTSKSYPDLIRGPYMEWSHSYERILLEYYGTHRRMTDAVKKYNNLKNQLPLP
;
A
#
# COMPACT_ATOMS: atom_id res chain seq x y z
N CYS A 1 14.92 -3.75 21.76
CA CYS A 1 14.15 -4.86 21.15
C CYS A 1 13.17 -5.51 22.12
N ASP A 2 13.57 -5.84 23.34
CA ASP A 2 12.70 -6.58 24.28
C ASP A 2 11.38 -5.87 24.62
N GLN A 3 11.40 -4.54 24.79
CA GLN A 3 10.17 -3.78 25.01
C GLN A 3 9.22 -3.88 23.81
N CYS A 4 9.75 -3.88 22.58
CA CYS A 4 8.98 -4.07 21.37
C CYS A 4 8.36 -5.47 21.28
N ILE A 5 9.05 -6.49 21.79
CA ILE A 5 8.54 -7.86 21.83
C ILE A 5 7.40 -7.96 22.85
N LYS A 6 7.57 -7.37 24.04
CA LYS A 6 6.59 -7.44 25.13
C LYS A 6 5.32 -6.65 24.83
N ASN A 7 5.44 -5.47 24.22
CA ASN A 7 4.33 -4.53 24.09
C ASN A 7 3.51 -4.71 22.80
N ASN A 8 4.03 -5.44 21.82
CA ASN A 8 3.36 -5.64 20.53
C ASN A 8 2.90 -7.08 20.41
N LEU A 9 1.69 -7.34 20.88
CA LEU A 9 1.06 -8.66 20.82
C LEU A 9 0.31 -8.85 19.50
N LEU A 10 0.42 -10.05 18.94
CA LEU A 10 -0.16 -10.42 17.66
C LEU A 10 -1.23 -11.50 17.84
N ALA A 11 -2.28 -11.43 17.03
CA ALA A 11 -3.29 -12.49 16.96
C ALA A 11 -2.85 -13.60 16.00
N THR A 12 -3.28 -14.82 16.26
CA THR A 12 -3.23 -15.89 15.25
C THR A 12 -4.48 -15.82 14.37
N VAL A 13 -4.28 -15.67 13.06
CA VAL A 13 -5.36 -15.56 12.08
C VAL A 13 -5.28 -16.73 11.10
N LYS A 14 -6.45 -17.25 10.71
CA LYS A 14 -6.58 -18.27 9.67
C LYS A 14 -6.76 -17.60 8.31
N TYR A 15 -5.98 -18.04 7.33
CA TYR A 15 -6.13 -17.67 5.93
C TYR A 15 -6.14 -18.94 5.08
N TYR A 16 -7.28 -19.21 4.43
CA TYR A 16 -7.58 -20.52 3.83
C TYR A 16 -7.27 -21.69 4.78
N LYS A 17 -6.23 -22.47 4.48
CA LYS A 17 -5.82 -23.66 5.23
C LYS A 17 -4.63 -23.42 6.17
N THR A 18 -4.07 -22.20 6.18
CA THR A 18 -2.88 -21.86 6.96
C THR A 18 -3.19 -20.87 8.06
N TYR A 19 -2.42 -20.93 9.15
CA TYR A 19 -2.45 -19.96 10.23
C TYR A 19 -1.18 -19.11 10.21
N GLY A 20 -1.28 -17.88 10.73
CA GLY A 20 -0.12 -17.02 10.92
C GLY A 20 -0.44 -15.78 11.75
N PRO A 21 0.58 -15.01 12.11
CA PRO A 21 0.43 -13.84 12.96
C PRO A 21 -0.15 -12.65 12.20
N ARG A 22 -0.92 -11.85 12.93
CA ARG A 22 -1.39 -10.53 12.50
C ARG A 22 -1.32 -9.54 13.64
N TYR A 23 -0.71 -8.40 13.38
CA TYR A 23 -0.86 -7.17 14.14
C TYR A 23 -1.76 -6.23 13.33
N ILE A 24 -2.96 -5.95 13.83
CA ILE A 24 -3.97 -5.15 13.10
C ILE A 24 -3.50 -3.70 12.94
N GLY A 25 -2.70 -3.20 13.89
CA GLY A 25 -2.37 -1.79 14.00
C GLY A 25 -3.55 -0.95 14.51
N THR A 26 -3.26 0.28 14.89
CA THR A 26 -4.26 1.25 15.35
C THR A 26 -4.14 2.59 14.65
N LEU A 27 -3.04 2.82 13.93
CA LEU A 27 -2.74 4.11 13.32
C LEU A 27 -3.29 4.14 11.90
N LYS A 28 -4.34 4.90 11.69
CA LYS A 28 -4.83 5.21 10.34
C LYS A 28 -3.87 6.19 9.68
N LEU A 29 -3.77 6.11 8.36
CA LEU A 29 -2.90 7.01 7.59
C LEU A 29 -3.32 8.48 7.71
N SER A 30 -4.62 8.75 7.83
CA SER A 30 -5.16 10.09 8.12
C SER A 30 -4.70 10.66 9.47
N GLN A 31 -4.24 9.81 10.40
CA GLN A 31 -3.74 10.22 11.72
C GLN A 31 -2.23 10.43 11.74
N PHE A 32 -1.54 10.35 10.59
CA PHE A 32 -0.12 10.64 10.52
C PHE A 32 0.15 12.09 10.95
N SER A 33 0.93 12.26 12.02
CA SER A 33 1.07 13.54 12.72
C SER A 33 1.87 14.60 11.97
N GLN A 34 2.61 14.23 10.92
CA GLN A 34 3.47 15.15 10.18
C GLN A 34 2.91 15.56 8.81
N TRP A 35 1.62 15.33 8.55
CA TRP A 35 0.97 15.79 7.32
C TRP A 35 1.18 17.28 7.06
N ASP A 36 0.93 18.12 8.07
CA ASP A 36 1.01 19.58 7.91
C ASP A 36 2.46 20.04 7.72
N THR A 37 3.42 19.30 8.27
CA THR A 37 4.86 19.53 8.01
C THR A 37 5.22 19.19 6.57
N LEU A 38 4.71 18.09 6.01
CA LEU A 38 4.97 17.75 4.60
C LEU A 38 4.35 18.79 3.66
N ILE A 39 3.13 19.24 3.97
CA ILE A 39 2.41 20.24 3.16
C ILE A 39 3.12 21.59 3.20
N SER A 40 3.51 22.08 4.38
CA SER A 40 4.21 23.37 4.50
C SER A 40 5.59 23.38 3.82
N LYS A 41 6.23 22.22 3.66
CA LYS A 41 7.49 22.07 2.92
C LYS A 41 7.30 21.87 1.41
N GLY A 42 6.07 21.75 0.92
CA GLY A 42 5.79 21.40 -0.48
C GLY A 42 6.16 19.97 -0.85
N GLU A 43 6.38 19.09 0.14
CA GLU A 43 6.64 17.66 -0.06
C GLU A 43 5.33 16.85 -0.27
N ALA A 44 4.19 17.43 0.09
CA ALA A 44 2.85 16.90 -0.14
C ALA A 44 1.86 18.05 -0.40
N THR A 45 0.69 17.72 -0.91
CA THR A 45 -0.46 18.62 -1.03
C THR A 45 -1.64 18.16 -0.17
N ASP A 46 -2.62 19.03 0.08
CA ASP A 46 -3.89 18.62 0.71
C ASP A 46 -4.60 17.55 -0.12
N THR A 47 -4.51 17.63 -1.44
CA THR A 47 -5.01 16.62 -2.37
C THR A 47 -4.32 15.27 -2.17
N ASP A 48 -2.99 15.23 -2.00
CA ASP A 48 -2.27 13.99 -1.68
C ASP A 48 -2.77 13.38 -0.38
N LYS A 49 -2.87 14.21 0.68
CA LYS A 49 -3.39 13.79 1.99
C LYS A 49 -4.79 13.20 1.88
N SER A 50 -5.69 13.89 1.17
CA SER A 50 -7.08 13.47 0.92
C SER A 50 -7.15 12.12 0.22
N ILE A 51 -6.51 12.00 -0.95
CA ILE A 51 -6.52 10.80 -1.80
C ILE A 51 -5.92 9.60 -1.07
N ILE A 52 -4.72 9.76 -0.50
CA ILE A 52 -3.98 8.65 0.12
C ILE A 52 -4.70 8.20 1.39
N SER A 53 -5.23 9.15 2.18
CA SER A 53 -6.00 8.82 3.39
C SER A 53 -7.26 8.04 3.05
N ALA A 54 -8.03 8.48 2.04
CA ALA A 54 -9.28 7.81 1.66
C ALA A 54 -9.04 6.39 1.13
N MET A 55 -8.06 6.23 0.23
CA MET A 55 -7.70 4.94 -0.33
C MET A 55 -7.16 3.98 0.74
N SER A 56 -6.35 4.45 1.68
CA SER A 56 -5.82 3.59 2.76
C SER A 56 -6.89 2.93 3.62
N GLN A 57 -8.11 3.48 3.70
CA GLN A 57 -9.21 2.87 4.46
C GLN A 57 -9.74 1.58 3.83
N ASN A 58 -9.48 1.34 2.54
CA ASN A 58 -9.77 0.07 1.89
C ASN A 58 -8.74 -1.02 2.24
N GLU A 59 -7.62 -0.65 2.88
CA GLU A 59 -6.49 -1.53 3.17
C GLU A 59 -6.26 -1.68 4.68
N ALA A 60 -4.99 -1.86 5.07
CA ALA A 60 -4.57 -2.02 6.46
C ALA A 60 -4.24 -0.67 7.11
N ASN A 61 -4.08 -0.69 8.43
CA ASN A 61 -3.54 0.46 9.16
C ASN A 61 -2.06 0.70 8.78
N LEU A 62 -1.59 1.93 8.97
CA LEU A 62 -0.21 2.36 8.67
C LEU A 62 0.83 1.54 9.44
N ASP A 63 0.47 1.03 10.62
CA ASP A 63 1.30 0.20 11.48
C ASP A 63 0.90 -1.28 11.47
N GLY A 64 0.04 -1.71 10.54
CA GLY A 64 -0.39 -3.09 10.41
C GLY A 64 0.73 -4.00 9.89
N ILE A 65 0.81 -5.23 10.42
CA ILE A 65 1.73 -6.27 9.95
C ILE A 65 1.00 -7.61 9.92
N GLN A 66 1.25 -8.41 8.89
CA GLN A 66 0.78 -9.79 8.82
C GLN A 66 1.81 -10.72 8.18
N ALA A 67 1.78 -12.00 8.57
CA ALA A 67 2.63 -13.03 7.97
C ALA A 67 1.86 -14.36 7.82
N TYR A 68 0.65 -14.33 7.27
CA TYR A 68 -0.21 -15.52 7.12
C TYR A 68 -0.54 -15.88 5.66
N ASP A 69 -0.25 -15.01 4.69
CA ASP A 69 -0.68 -15.10 3.29
C ASP A 69 0.37 -15.80 2.38
N SER A 70 0.37 -15.53 1.07
CA SER A 70 1.36 -16.09 0.14
C SER A 70 2.77 -15.56 0.40
N GLU A 71 2.89 -14.40 1.02
CA GLU A 71 4.14 -13.70 1.26
C GLU A 71 4.77 -14.15 2.58
N ILE A 72 6.03 -13.78 2.78
CA ILE A 72 6.72 -13.93 4.07
C ILE A 72 6.13 -12.95 5.08
N LEU A 73 5.93 -11.70 4.64
CA LEU A 73 5.45 -10.59 5.45
C LEU A 73 4.72 -9.60 4.55
N THR A 74 3.63 -9.02 5.03
CA THR A 74 2.95 -7.87 4.44
C THR A 74 2.82 -6.79 5.50
N ALA A 75 3.17 -5.54 5.17
CA ALA A 75 3.33 -4.47 6.13
C ALA A 75 2.78 -3.12 5.63
N GLY A 76 2.14 -2.41 6.55
CA GLY A 76 1.64 -1.05 6.38
C GLY A 76 0.39 -0.95 5.50
N ALA A 77 -0.13 0.27 5.39
CA ALA A 77 -1.33 0.56 4.60
C ALA A 77 -1.14 0.33 3.09
N MET A 78 0.11 0.35 2.60
CA MET A 78 0.44 0.00 1.21
C MET A 78 0.49 -1.52 0.95
N GLN A 79 0.40 -2.33 2.00
CA GLN A 79 0.59 -3.78 1.92
C GLN A 79 1.91 -4.16 1.23
N LYS A 80 2.99 -3.45 1.55
CA LYS A 80 4.31 -3.77 1.00
C LYS A 80 4.77 -5.12 1.52
N THR A 81 5.33 -5.94 0.65
CA THR A 81 5.61 -7.34 0.97
C THR A 81 7.10 -7.66 1.06
N ILE A 82 7.40 -8.72 1.83
CA ILE A 82 8.58 -9.57 1.63
C ILE A 82 8.06 -10.86 0.98
N ASN A 83 8.43 -11.11 -0.26
CA ASN A 83 8.03 -12.27 -1.03
C ASN A 83 8.81 -13.55 -0.63
N PRO A 84 8.43 -14.75 -1.12
CA PRO A 84 9.10 -16.00 -0.76
C PRO A 84 10.61 -16.09 -1.09
N LYS A 85 11.17 -15.15 -1.86
CA LYS A 85 12.61 -15.03 -2.11
C LYS A 85 13.32 -14.07 -1.14
N GLY A 86 12.60 -13.51 -0.17
CA GLY A 86 13.09 -12.48 0.76
C GLY A 86 13.16 -11.07 0.17
N GLN A 87 12.69 -10.87 -1.07
CA GLN A 87 12.68 -9.60 -1.80
C GLN A 87 11.31 -8.92 -1.68
N GLY A 88 11.09 -7.79 -2.34
CA GLY A 88 9.76 -7.16 -2.44
C GLY A 88 9.76 -5.69 -2.05
N GLU A 89 8.60 -5.05 -2.13
CA GLU A 89 8.49 -3.61 -1.90
C GLU A 89 8.85 -3.21 -0.45
N PHE A 90 8.61 -4.09 0.53
CA PHE A 90 8.99 -3.79 1.92
C PHE A 90 10.50 -3.91 2.11
N ALA A 91 11.13 -4.92 1.51
CA ALA A 91 12.58 -5.07 1.52
C ALA A 91 13.29 -3.89 0.84
N GLN A 92 12.72 -3.39 -0.26
CA GLN A 92 13.16 -2.16 -0.93
C GLN A 92 13.04 -0.93 -0.02
N GLN A 93 11.90 -0.77 0.66
CA GLN A 93 11.65 0.35 1.56
C GLN A 93 12.62 0.36 2.75
N VAL A 94 12.88 -0.81 3.36
CA VAL A 94 13.86 -0.93 4.45
C VAL A 94 15.28 -0.61 3.97
N TYR A 95 15.64 -1.03 2.75
CA TYR A 95 16.93 -0.68 2.15
C TYR A 95 17.06 0.84 1.95
N GLU A 96 16.04 1.50 1.41
CA GLU A 96 16.04 2.96 1.24
C GLU A 96 16.08 3.69 2.59
N PHE A 97 15.33 3.19 3.58
CA PHE A 97 15.36 3.70 4.95
C PHE A 97 16.75 3.58 5.58
N LYS A 98 17.48 2.48 5.32
CA LYS A 98 18.88 2.32 5.74
C LYS A 98 19.79 3.41 5.16
N GLN A 99 19.61 3.75 3.89
CA GLN A 99 20.41 4.80 3.24
C GLN A 99 20.07 6.19 3.79
N GLN A 100 18.79 6.46 4.01
CA GLN A 100 18.31 7.79 4.42
C GLN A 100 18.50 8.06 5.92
N TYR A 101 18.31 7.03 6.77
CA TYR A 101 18.33 7.14 8.23
C TYR A 101 19.16 6.01 8.87
N PRO A 102 20.47 5.93 8.61
CA PRO A 102 21.30 4.79 9.01
C PRO A 102 21.29 4.51 10.52
N ALA A 103 21.30 5.56 11.36
CA ALA A 103 21.24 5.41 12.81
C ALA A 103 19.88 4.84 13.29
N ALA A 104 18.77 5.36 12.74
CA ALA A 104 17.44 4.86 13.05
C ALA A 104 17.25 3.42 12.54
N TYR A 105 17.77 3.12 11.34
CA TYR A 105 17.76 1.78 10.79
C TYR A 105 18.50 0.79 11.68
N LYS A 106 19.71 1.14 12.13
CA LYS A 106 20.48 0.31 13.07
C LYS A 106 19.66 0.00 14.32
N HIS A 107 19.08 1.02 14.94
CA HIS A 107 18.30 0.88 16.17
C HIS A 107 17.01 0.04 15.99
N LEU A 108 16.27 0.27 14.90
CA LEU A 108 14.96 -0.35 14.67
C LEU A 108 15.05 -1.76 14.07
N PHE A 109 16.13 -2.06 13.34
CA PHE A 109 16.28 -3.32 12.60
C PHE A 109 17.53 -4.09 13.02
N GLU A 110 18.74 -3.57 12.81
CA GLU A 110 20.00 -4.34 12.98
C GLU A 110 20.21 -4.78 14.44
N ASP A 111 19.96 -3.89 15.40
CA ASP A 111 20.06 -4.22 16.84
C ASP A 111 19.03 -5.28 17.25
N CYS A 112 17.96 -5.43 16.47
CA CYS A 112 16.94 -6.47 16.62
C CYS A 112 17.12 -7.63 15.63
N VAL A 113 18.35 -7.81 15.14
CA VAL A 113 18.80 -8.89 14.26
C VAL A 113 18.02 -9.03 12.95
N TRP A 114 17.39 -7.94 12.50
CA TRP A 114 16.86 -7.78 11.15
C TRP A 114 17.88 -7.11 10.25
N ILE A 115 18.16 -7.73 9.10
CA ILE A 115 19.13 -7.22 8.15
C ILE A 115 18.46 -7.04 6.79
N GLY A 116 18.56 -5.83 6.26
CA GLY A 116 18.26 -5.48 4.87
C GLY A 116 19.57 -5.40 4.10
N SER A 117 19.78 -6.33 3.19
CA SER A 117 21.01 -6.39 2.39
C SER A 117 21.00 -5.39 1.22
N SER A 118 22.17 -5.12 0.65
CA SER A 118 22.30 -4.32 -0.59
C SER A 118 21.56 -4.91 -1.79
N ARG A 119 21.30 -6.22 -1.77
CA ARG A 119 20.48 -6.92 -2.76
C ARG A 119 18.97 -6.77 -2.51
N LYS A 120 18.56 -5.92 -1.56
CA LYS A 120 17.15 -5.69 -1.17
C LYS A 120 16.48 -6.99 -0.74
N ILE A 121 17.24 -7.83 -0.03
CA ILE A 121 16.76 -9.05 0.60
C ILE A 121 16.73 -8.83 2.11
N MET A 122 15.59 -9.16 2.73
CA MET A 122 15.39 -9.14 4.17
C MET A 122 15.72 -10.49 4.80
N SER A 123 16.34 -10.44 5.97
CA SER A 123 16.62 -11.62 6.79
C SER A 123 16.46 -11.31 8.26
N TYR A 124 16.11 -12.32 9.05
CA TYR A 124 16.08 -12.26 10.51
C TYR A 124 17.01 -13.33 11.05
N LYS A 125 17.99 -12.96 11.89
CA LYS A 125 19.05 -13.88 12.37
C LYS A 125 19.75 -14.64 11.23
N GLY A 126 19.95 -13.96 10.09
CA GLY A 126 20.59 -14.54 8.91
C GLY A 126 19.73 -15.50 8.07
N VAL A 127 18.49 -15.79 8.47
CA VAL A 127 17.58 -16.63 7.66
C VAL A 127 16.69 -15.77 6.75
N THR A 128 16.46 -16.23 5.53
CA THR A 128 15.60 -15.61 4.51
C THR A 128 14.74 -16.65 3.80
N GLY A 129 13.91 -16.21 2.85
CA GLY A 129 13.08 -17.08 2.01
C GLY A 129 12.13 -17.96 2.82
N GLU A 130 11.94 -19.21 2.39
CA GLU A 130 11.02 -20.14 3.02
C GLU A 130 11.35 -20.42 4.49
N ALA A 131 12.64 -20.44 4.85
CA ALA A 131 13.07 -20.63 6.24
C ALA A 131 12.60 -19.46 7.12
N LEU A 132 12.69 -18.22 6.61
CA LEU A 132 12.15 -17.05 7.29
C LEU A 132 10.63 -17.14 7.41
N LYS A 133 9.94 -17.51 6.32
CA LYS A 133 8.47 -17.68 6.32
C LYS A 133 8.00 -18.63 7.42
N LYS A 134 8.65 -19.79 7.53
CA LYS A 134 8.38 -20.78 8.58
C LYS A 134 8.67 -20.22 9.96
N ALA A 135 9.81 -19.53 10.14
CA ALA A 135 10.20 -18.95 11.42
C ALA A 135 9.21 -17.90 11.94
N LEU A 136 8.64 -17.07 11.05
CA LEU A 136 7.66 -16.06 11.45
C LEU A 136 6.31 -16.66 11.90
N ARG A 137 6.01 -17.89 11.48
CA ARG A 137 4.73 -18.57 11.73
C ARG A 137 4.78 -19.62 12.83
N GLN A 138 5.96 -19.96 13.33
CA GLN A 138 6.18 -21.10 14.22
C GLN A 138 5.27 -21.07 15.47
N ASP A 139 5.12 -19.92 16.11
CA ASP A 139 4.29 -19.76 17.31
C ASP A 139 2.81 -19.44 17.00
N PHE A 140 2.45 -19.40 15.72
CA PHE A 140 1.14 -19.00 15.20
C PHE A 140 0.54 -20.06 14.27
N SER A 141 1.02 -21.31 14.34
CA SER A 141 0.58 -22.40 13.46
C SER A 141 -0.72 -23.09 13.90
N THR A 142 -1.20 -22.79 15.11
CA THR A 142 -2.43 -23.36 15.68
C THR A 142 -3.40 -22.25 16.12
N PRO A 143 -4.71 -22.48 16.02
CA PRO A 143 -5.70 -21.51 16.47
C PRO A 143 -5.57 -21.27 17.97
N THR A 144 -5.46 -19.99 18.33
CA THR A 144 -5.54 -19.52 19.73
C THR A 144 -6.40 -18.27 19.79
N LYS A 145 -7.05 -18.05 20.93
CA LYS A 145 -7.79 -16.81 21.23
C LYS A 145 -6.91 -15.76 21.90
N SER A 146 -5.76 -16.13 22.45
CA SER A 146 -4.84 -15.21 23.12
C SER A 146 -3.94 -14.50 22.12
N LEU A 147 -3.63 -13.24 22.41
CA LEU A 147 -2.56 -12.53 21.72
C LEU A 147 -1.21 -13.03 22.23
N GLN A 148 -0.23 -13.10 21.33
CA GLN A 148 1.10 -13.65 21.61
C GLN A 148 2.19 -12.67 21.21
N SER A 149 3.28 -12.63 21.98
CA SER A 149 4.48 -11.90 21.58
C SER A 149 5.23 -12.65 20.47
N SER A 150 6.00 -11.93 19.67
CA SER A 150 6.89 -12.53 18.67
C SER A 150 8.26 -11.87 18.72
N LYS A 151 9.32 -12.68 18.88
CA LYS A 151 10.70 -12.17 18.86
C LYS A 151 11.06 -11.54 17.51
N ALA A 152 10.53 -12.09 16.42
CA ALA A 152 10.79 -11.59 15.08
C ALA A 152 9.90 -10.41 14.70
N LEU A 153 8.60 -10.48 14.98
CA LEU A 153 7.64 -9.47 14.51
C LEU A 153 7.48 -8.29 15.47
N GLY A 154 7.67 -8.47 16.78
CA GLY A 154 7.60 -7.37 17.75
C GLY A 154 8.51 -6.18 17.40
N PRO A 155 9.80 -6.41 17.05
CA PRO A 155 10.68 -5.35 16.55
C PRO A 155 10.20 -4.67 15.27
N LEU A 156 9.64 -5.43 14.31
CA LEU A 156 9.08 -4.84 13.09
C LEU A 156 7.86 -3.97 13.38
N VAL A 157 7.02 -4.35 14.35
CA VAL A 157 5.90 -3.51 14.80
C VAL A 157 6.42 -2.20 15.40
N CYS A 158 7.52 -2.22 16.15
CA CYS A 158 8.17 -0.97 16.59
C CYS A 158 8.72 -0.15 15.41
N ALA A 159 9.38 -0.79 14.46
CA ALA A 159 9.94 -0.12 13.30
C ALA A 159 8.85 0.59 12.49
N ILE A 160 7.75 -0.08 12.18
CA ILE A 160 6.65 0.49 11.39
C ILE A 160 5.89 1.59 12.13
N ARG A 161 5.94 1.59 13.47
CA ARG A 161 5.37 2.65 14.33
C ARG A 161 6.32 3.82 14.55
N SER A 162 7.59 3.72 14.11
CA SER A 162 8.54 4.82 14.24
C SER A 162 8.11 6.01 13.38
N PRO A 163 8.13 7.25 13.90
CA PRO A 163 7.81 8.44 13.11
C PRO A 163 8.61 8.55 11.81
N LEU A 164 9.90 8.22 11.84
CA LEU A 164 10.75 8.27 10.64
C LEU A 164 10.36 7.21 9.60
N PHE A 165 10.00 6.01 10.05
CA PHE A 165 9.58 4.95 9.12
C PHE A 165 8.17 5.23 8.56
N GLN A 166 7.27 5.78 9.37
CA GLN A 166 5.97 6.26 8.92
C GLN A 166 6.12 7.37 7.87
N LEU A 167 7.00 8.34 8.10
CA LEU A 167 7.34 9.36 7.11
C LEU A 167 7.78 8.72 5.78
N LYS A 168 8.66 7.71 5.82
CA LYS A 168 9.07 6.97 4.62
C LYS A 168 7.89 6.27 3.93
N GLN A 169 6.97 5.65 4.68
CA GLN A 169 5.75 5.07 4.10
C GLN A 169 4.87 6.11 3.39
N ILE A 170 4.72 7.31 3.97
CA ILE A 170 3.95 8.40 3.37
C ILE A 170 4.62 8.93 2.10
N GLN A 171 5.94 9.15 2.14
CA GLN A 171 6.71 9.58 0.96
C GLN A 171 6.57 8.56 -0.19
N ASP A 172 6.56 7.26 0.11
CA ASP A 172 6.36 6.22 -0.89
C ASP A 172 4.95 6.24 -1.50
N PHE A 173 3.91 6.55 -0.71
CA PHE A 173 2.56 6.74 -1.23
C PHE A 173 2.47 7.93 -2.19
N ILE A 174 3.02 9.08 -1.79
CA ILE A 174 3.02 10.31 -2.60
C ILE A 174 3.76 10.05 -3.91
N TYR A 175 4.94 9.42 -3.83
CA TYR A 175 5.70 9.05 -5.02
C TYR A 175 4.92 8.08 -5.91
N ARG A 176 4.31 7.03 -5.35
CA ARG A 176 3.53 6.06 -6.12
C ARG A 176 2.36 6.73 -6.84
N LEU A 177 1.60 7.58 -6.16
CA LEU A 177 0.49 8.31 -6.77
C LEU A 177 1.00 9.21 -7.91
N ASN A 178 1.88 10.16 -7.60
CA ASN A 178 2.21 11.26 -8.50
C ASN A 178 3.23 10.90 -9.59
N ASN A 179 4.12 9.95 -9.30
CA ASN A 179 5.23 9.63 -10.19
C ASN A 179 5.14 8.25 -10.85
N VAL A 180 4.22 7.39 -10.40
CA VAL A 180 4.03 6.06 -10.99
C VAL A 180 2.62 5.94 -11.56
N VAL A 181 1.61 5.89 -10.70
CA VAL A 181 0.22 5.55 -11.06
C VAL A 181 -0.36 6.51 -12.08
N LEU A 182 -0.29 7.81 -11.78
CA LEU A 182 -0.88 8.85 -12.62
C LEU A 182 -0.17 9.01 -13.97
N LYS A 183 1.06 8.48 -14.10
CA LYS A 183 1.86 8.51 -15.34
C LYS A 183 1.70 7.26 -16.20
N ILE A 184 0.94 6.25 -15.76
CA ILE A 184 0.66 5.06 -16.57
C ILE A 184 -0.11 5.46 -17.82
N VAL A 185 0.29 4.93 -18.97
CA VAL A 185 -0.43 5.08 -20.24
C VAL A 185 -1.33 3.85 -20.45
N PRO A 186 -2.66 4.01 -20.57
CA PRO A 186 -3.56 2.90 -20.83
C PRO A 186 -3.23 2.21 -22.17
N ILE A 187 -3.44 0.90 -22.25
CA ILE A 187 -3.12 0.12 -23.46
C ILE A 187 -3.93 0.65 -24.66
N GLY A 188 -3.25 1.01 -25.75
CA GLY A 188 -3.87 1.54 -26.96
C GLY A 188 -4.13 3.05 -26.95
N TYR A 189 -3.74 3.75 -25.89
CA TYR A 189 -3.86 5.21 -25.77
C TYR A 189 -2.49 5.90 -25.79
N LYS A 190 -2.48 7.20 -26.08
CA LYS A 190 -1.25 8.02 -26.15
C LYS A 190 -1.00 8.86 -24.89
N PHE A 191 -2.04 9.10 -24.10
CA PHE A 191 -2.00 10.00 -22.95
C PHE A 191 -2.00 9.21 -21.63
N PRO A 192 -1.30 9.69 -20.59
CA PRO A 192 -1.29 9.03 -19.30
C PRO A 192 -2.62 9.16 -18.57
N ILE A 193 -2.84 8.36 -17.52
CA ILE A 193 -4.08 8.34 -16.74
C ILE A 193 -4.45 9.73 -16.18
N ILE A 194 -3.47 10.51 -15.73
CA ILE A 194 -3.71 11.87 -15.19
C ILE A 194 -4.46 12.78 -16.16
N ASN A 195 -4.30 12.56 -17.46
CA ASN A 195 -4.93 13.34 -18.50
C ASN A 195 -6.45 13.10 -18.59
N PHE A 196 -6.96 12.03 -17.98
CA PHE A 196 -8.38 11.66 -17.95
C PHE A 196 -9.04 11.83 -16.57
N LEU A 197 -8.29 12.26 -15.55
CA LEU A 197 -8.75 12.32 -14.16
C LEU A 197 -8.57 13.73 -13.57
N ARG A 198 -9.70 14.40 -13.34
CA ARG A 198 -9.76 15.71 -12.67
C ARG A 198 -10.10 15.57 -11.19
N THR A 199 -10.74 14.48 -10.77
CA THR A 199 -11.25 14.33 -9.40
C THR A 199 -10.34 13.50 -8.50
N ASP A 200 -10.39 13.79 -7.20
CA ASP A 200 -9.73 12.98 -6.16
C ASP A 200 -10.24 11.54 -6.16
N LEU A 201 -11.55 11.34 -6.39
CA LEU A 201 -12.14 10.01 -6.53
C LEU A 201 -11.44 9.21 -7.61
N GLY A 202 -11.26 9.80 -8.79
CA GLY A 202 -10.60 9.12 -9.91
C GLY A 202 -9.17 8.73 -9.58
N ARG A 203 -8.40 9.65 -9.02
CA ARG A 203 -7.00 9.41 -8.63
C ARG A 203 -6.88 8.33 -7.54
N ALA A 204 -7.73 8.38 -6.51
CA ALA A 204 -7.81 7.37 -5.46
C ALA A 204 -8.22 6.00 -6.01
N THR A 205 -9.15 5.98 -6.96
CA THR A 205 -9.66 4.78 -7.63
C THR A 205 -8.53 4.06 -8.37
N VAL A 206 -7.69 4.77 -9.14
CA VAL A 206 -6.54 4.12 -9.81
C VAL A 206 -5.45 3.70 -8.83
N LEU A 207 -5.18 4.52 -7.80
CA LEU A 207 -4.20 4.17 -6.76
C LEU A 207 -4.59 2.89 -6.01
N ASP A 208 -5.86 2.72 -5.67
CA ASP A 208 -6.43 1.52 -5.02
C ASP A 208 -6.14 0.25 -5.85
N GLN A 209 -6.41 0.28 -7.15
CA GLN A 209 -6.06 -0.85 -8.01
C GLN A 209 -4.56 -1.05 -8.06
N HIS A 210 -3.77 0.02 -8.19
CA HIS A 210 -2.32 -0.14 -8.31
C HIS A 210 -1.68 -0.71 -7.03
N VAL A 211 -2.24 -0.46 -5.85
CA VAL A 211 -1.79 -1.08 -4.60
C VAL A 211 -2.03 -2.59 -4.63
N ASN A 212 -3.19 -3.04 -5.10
CA ASN A 212 -3.58 -4.46 -5.08
C ASN A 212 -3.05 -5.26 -6.29
N HIS A 213 -3.17 -4.70 -7.49
CA HIS A 213 -2.86 -5.34 -8.77
C HIS A 213 -2.30 -4.34 -9.78
N PRO A 214 -1.04 -3.87 -9.61
CA PRO A 214 -0.44 -2.85 -10.46
C PRO A 214 -0.42 -3.22 -11.96
N GLY A 215 -0.22 -4.50 -12.27
CA GLY A 215 -0.13 -4.99 -13.66
C GLY A 215 -1.43 -4.89 -14.47
N TYR A 216 -2.58 -4.64 -13.84
CA TYR A 216 -3.87 -4.56 -14.53
C TYR A 216 -4.37 -3.14 -14.77
N VAL A 217 -3.75 -2.14 -14.14
CA VAL A 217 -4.18 -0.74 -14.22
C VAL A 217 -4.29 -0.25 -15.66
N ALA A 218 -3.24 -0.44 -16.47
CA ALA A 218 -3.21 0.04 -17.85
C ALA A 218 -4.29 -0.61 -18.74
N THR A 219 -4.53 -1.91 -18.56
CA THR A 219 -5.52 -2.66 -19.34
C THR A 219 -6.94 -2.30 -18.93
N ASP A 220 -7.22 -2.25 -17.63
CA ASP A 220 -8.58 -2.06 -17.12
C ASP A 220 -9.02 -0.61 -17.32
N PHE A 221 -8.09 0.34 -17.18
CA PHE A 221 -8.37 1.74 -17.50
C PHE A 221 -8.65 1.94 -19.00
N ALA A 222 -7.91 1.23 -19.87
CA ALA A 222 -8.19 1.25 -21.32
C ALA A 222 -9.57 0.66 -21.64
N ALA A 223 -9.97 -0.42 -20.95
CA ALA A 223 -11.31 -0.99 -21.10
C ALA A 223 -12.41 0.02 -20.70
N ALA A 224 -12.18 0.79 -19.63
CA ALA A 224 -13.09 1.85 -19.22
C ALA A 224 -13.15 3.00 -20.23
N LEU A 225 -12.01 3.45 -20.77
CA LEU A 225 -11.99 4.45 -21.83
C LEU A 225 -12.73 3.98 -23.09
N ASN A 226 -12.54 2.71 -23.48
CA ASN A 226 -13.26 2.11 -24.60
C ASN A 226 -14.77 2.04 -24.34
N TYR A 227 -15.18 1.72 -23.11
CA TYR A 227 -16.58 1.72 -22.70
C TYR A 227 -17.19 3.13 -22.80
N THR A 228 -16.56 4.14 -22.20
CA THR A 228 -17.02 5.53 -22.26
C THR A 228 -17.08 6.06 -23.70
N SER A 229 -16.12 5.66 -24.54
CA SER A 229 -16.06 6.09 -25.94
C SER A 229 -17.20 5.54 -26.82
N LYS A 230 -17.88 4.46 -26.41
CA LYS A 230 -19.08 3.98 -27.13
C LYS A 230 -20.21 5.00 -27.08
N SER A 231 -20.33 5.72 -25.96
CA SER A 231 -21.32 6.79 -25.80
C SER A 231 -20.82 8.14 -26.29
N TYR A 232 -19.48 8.30 -26.44
CA TYR A 232 -18.84 9.56 -26.83
C TYR A 232 -17.59 9.31 -27.71
N PRO A 233 -17.78 9.03 -29.02
CA PRO A 233 -16.70 8.59 -29.91
C PRO A 233 -15.53 9.58 -30.07
N ASP A 234 -15.80 10.88 -29.90
CA ASP A 234 -14.78 11.93 -30.02
C ASP A 234 -13.73 11.89 -28.90
N LEU A 235 -13.97 11.15 -27.81
CA LEU A 235 -13.04 10.98 -26.69
C LEU A 235 -11.79 10.14 -27.05
N ILE A 236 -11.83 9.36 -28.14
CA ILE A 236 -10.75 8.43 -28.53
C ILE A 236 -9.46 9.18 -28.92
N ARG A 237 -9.54 10.48 -29.24
CA ARG A 237 -8.38 11.27 -29.71
C ARG A 237 -7.55 11.90 -28.59
N GLY A 238 -7.90 11.68 -27.32
CA GLY A 238 -7.23 12.25 -26.14
C GLY A 238 -8.13 13.22 -25.38
N PRO A 239 -7.72 13.69 -24.18
CA PRO A 239 -8.51 14.69 -23.48
C PRO A 239 -8.46 16.01 -24.27
N TYR A 240 -9.52 16.28 -25.03
CA TYR A 240 -9.77 17.64 -25.46
C TYR A 240 -10.00 18.52 -24.22
N MET A 241 -9.84 19.83 -24.40
CA MET A 241 -10.06 20.85 -23.35
C MET A 241 -11.43 20.72 -22.64
N GLU A 242 -12.36 19.98 -23.24
CA GLU A 242 -13.72 19.70 -22.78
C GLU A 242 -13.91 18.40 -21.98
N TRP A 243 -12.86 17.77 -21.42
CA TRP A 243 -13.07 16.63 -20.50
C TRP A 243 -13.88 17.08 -19.26
N SER A 244 -15.20 16.91 -19.31
CA SER A 244 -16.12 17.32 -18.26
C SER A 244 -16.13 16.32 -17.10
N HIS A 245 -16.55 16.77 -15.91
CA HIS A 245 -16.82 15.87 -14.78
C HIS A 245 -17.82 14.76 -15.13
N SER A 246 -18.71 14.99 -16.11
CA SER A 246 -19.68 14.00 -16.58
C SER A 246 -19.00 12.81 -17.29
N TYR A 247 -17.94 13.03 -18.07
CA TYR A 247 -17.20 11.94 -18.73
C TYR A 247 -16.40 11.13 -17.74
N GLU A 248 -15.73 11.81 -16.81
CA GLU A 248 -15.01 11.13 -15.72
C GLU A 248 -15.95 10.30 -14.87
N ARG A 249 -17.16 10.80 -14.57
CA ARG A 249 -18.17 10.03 -13.83
C ARG A 249 -18.49 8.70 -14.51
N ILE A 250 -18.79 8.70 -15.81
CA ILE A 250 -19.11 7.47 -16.57
C ILE A 250 -17.90 6.52 -16.59
N LEU A 251 -16.71 7.07 -16.83
CA LEU A 251 -15.47 6.31 -16.80
C LEU A 251 -15.25 5.63 -15.43
N LEU A 252 -15.46 6.35 -14.34
CA LEU A 252 -15.22 5.86 -12.98
C LEU A 252 -16.28 4.87 -12.53
N GLU A 253 -17.55 5.05 -12.90
CA GLU A 253 -18.59 4.06 -12.62
C GLU A 253 -18.25 2.71 -13.26
N TYR A 254 -17.72 2.70 -14.49
CA TYR A 254 -17.26 1.47 -15.12
C TYR A 254 -15.96 0.97 -14.49
N TYR A 255 -14.90 1.78 -14.49
CA TYR A 255 -13.57 1.38 -14.03
C TYR A 255 -13.58 0.93 -12.57
N GLY A 256 -14.21 1.70 -11.68
CA GLY A 256 -14.28 1.41 -10.25
C GLY A 256 -14.96 0.08 -9.92
N THR A 257 -15.92 -0.35 -10.75
CA THR A 257 -16.69 -1.58 -10.51
C THR A 257 -16.20 -2.80 -11.31
N HIS A 258 -15.52 -2.60 -12.44
CA HIS A 258 -15.12 -3.69 -13.35
C HIS A 258 -13.61 -4.00 -13.37
N ARG A 259 -12.78 -3.17 -12.72
CA ARG A 259 -11.35 -3.42 -12.57
C ARG A 259 -11.07 -4.74 -11.83
N ARG A 260 -10.00 -5.42 -12.24
CA ARG A 260 -9.56 -6.68 -11.65
C ARG A 260 -8.87 -6.43 -10.31
N MET A 261 -9.63 -6.61 -9.23
CA MET A 261 -9.15 -6.67 -7.85
C MET A 261 -10.20 -7.29 -6.92
N THR A 262 -9.77 -7.69 -5.72
CA THR A 262 -10.68 -8.15 -4.67
C THR A 262 -11.64 -7.02 -4.25
N ASP A 263 -12.94 -7.35 -4.17
CA ASP A 263 -14.01 -6.45 -3.69
C ASP A 263 -14.09 -5.10 -4.42
N ALA A 264 -13.78 -5.05 -5.73
CA ALA A 264 -13.72 -3.82 -6.53
C ALA A 264 -14.92 -2.87 -6.30
N VAL A 265 -16.15 -3.38 -6.42
CA VAL A 265 -17.38 -2.61 -6.22
C VAL A 265 -17.46 -1.99 -4.81
N LYS A 266 -17.19 -2.79 -3.78
CA LYS A 266 -17.23 -2.33 -2.39
C LYS A 266 -16.15 -1.28 -2.13
N LYS A 267 -14.91 -1.53 -2.57
CA LYS A 267 -13.78 -0.60 -2.41
C LYS A 267 -14.03 0.71 -3.16
N TYR A 268 -14.61 0.67 -4.36
CA TYR A 268 -15.00 1.87 -5.09
C TYR A 268 -16.11 2.65 -4.39
N ASN A 269 -17.17 1.98 -3.90
CA ASN A 269 -18.24 2.66 -3.16
C ASN A 269 -17.72 3.31 -1.88
N ASN A 270 -16.80 2.67 -1.17
CA ASN A 270 -16.13 3.28 -0.01
C ASN A 270 -15.36 4.54 -0.38
N LEU A 271 -14.65 4.55 -1.51
CA LEU A 271 -13.95 5.74 -2.01
C LEU A 271 -14.94 6.85 -2.38
N LYS A 272 -16.01 6.51 -3.09
CA LYS A 272 -17.05 7.45 -3.52
C LYS A 272 -17.74 8.15 -2.35
N ASN A 273 -17.93 7.45 -1.23
CA ASN A 273 -18.49 8.02 -0.01
C ASN A 273 -17.53 9.01 0.68
N GLN A 274 -16.22 8.80 0.56
CA GLN A 274 -15.19 9.64 1.18
C GLN A 274 -14.76 10.80 0.29
N LEU A 275 -14.82 10.60 -1.03
CA LEU A 275 -14.40 11.54 -2.07
C LEU A 275 -15.56 11.69 -3.06
N PRO A 276 -16.66 12.37 -2.68
CA PRO A 276 -17.80 12.54 -3.58
C PRO A 276 -17.40 13.36 -4.80
N LEU A 277 -17.93 12.98 -5.97
CA LEU A 277 -17.82 13.81 -7.16
C LEU A 277 -18.59 15.12 -6.94
N PRO A 278 -18.08 16.26 -7.43
CA PRO A 278 -18.83 17.51 -7.45
C PRO A 278 -20.08 17.42 -8.33
#